data_AF-A0A8T7E5H7-F1
#
_entry.id   AF-A0A8T7E5H7-F1
#
_cell.length_a   1.000
_cell.length_b   1.000
_cell.length_c   1.000
_cell.angle_alpha   90.00
_cell.angle_beta   90.00
_cell.angle_gamma   90.00
#
_symmetry.space_group_name_H-M   'P 1'
#
loop_
_entity.id
_entity.type
_entity.pdbx_description
1 polymer ?
#
loop_
_entity_poly.entity_id
_entity_poly.type
_entity_poly.pdbx_seq_one_letter_code
_entity_poly.pdbx_strand_id
1 'polypeptide(L)'
;ASLVSQLIGIAVIFAWVFATSFVVWMGLKMTMGIRVSKEEEIEGLDVLEIGVAAYPEFTTAADPSNIDTDGPSGGASEPAYEAAPAPSGA
;
A
#
# COMPACT_ATOMS: atom_id res chain seq x y z
N ALA A 1 17.10 -36.19 -10.12
CA ALA A 1 17.21 -34.72 -10.34
C ALA A 1 18.52 -34.24 -9.73
N SER A 2 19.27 -33.37 -10.41
CA SER A 2 20.55 -32.85 -9.90
C SER A 2 20.33 -31.49 -9.24
N LEU A 3 20.86 -31.29 -8.02
CA LEU A 3 20.76 -30.01 -7.30
C LEU A 3 21.35 -28.84 -8.12
N VAL A 4 22.40 -29.09 -8.89
CA VAL A 4 23.02 -28.09 -9.76
C VAL A 4 22.03 -27.56 -10.80
N SER A 5 21.22 -28.43 -11.41
CA SER A 5 20.23 -28.01 -12.41
C SER A 5 19.10 -27.15 -11.82
N GLN A 6 18.73 -27.37 -10.56
CA GLN A 6 17.71 -26.56 -9.88
C GLN A 6 18.25 -25.17 -9.55
N LEU A 7 19.49 -25.07 -9.06
CA LEU A 7 20.15 -23.79 -8.77
C LEU A 7 20.33 -22.92 -10.01
N ILE A 8 20.69 -23.53 -11.14
CA ILE A 8 20.78 -22.81 -12.42
C ILE A 8 19.41 -22.28 -12.84
N GLY A 9 18.35 -23.09 -12.73
CA GLY A 9 16.99 -22.64 -13.04
C GLY A 9 16.56 -21.42 -12.19
N ILE A 10 16.82 -21.47 -10.88
CA ILE A 10 16.54 -20.36 -9.97
C ILE A 10 17.32 -19.11 -10.37
N ALA A 11 18.62 -19.24 -10.64
CA ALA A 11 19.47 -18.11 -10.99
C ALA A 11 19.02 -17.45 -12.31
N VAL A 12 18.64 -18.25 -13.31
CA VAL A 12 18.18 -17.75 -14.61
C VAL A 12 16.86 -16.99 -14.46
N ILE A 13 15.88 -17.55 -13.75
CA ILE A 13 14.58 -16.90 -13.53
C ILE A 13 14.76 -15.62 -12.72
N PHE A 14 15.53 -15.68 -11.63
CA PHE A 14 15.82 -14.51 -10.81
C PHE A 14 16.47 -13.39 -11.62
N ALA A 15 17.53 -13.71 -12.37
CA ALA A 15 18.22 -12.74 -13.20
C ALA A 15 17.31 -12.12 -14.26
N TRP A 16 16.50 -12.94 -14.93
CA TRP A 16 15.56 -12.47 -15.95
C TRP A 16 14.51 -11.53 -15.35
N VAL A 17 13.77 -11.97 -14.33
CA VAL A 17 12.70 -11.18 -13.72
C VAL A 17 13.24 -9.90 -13.07
N PHE A 18 14.38 -9.98 -12.39
CA PHE A 18 15.01 -8.80 -11.80
C PHE A 18 15.44 -7.81 -12.87
N ALA A 19 16.12 -8.26 -13.93
CA ALA A 19 16.58 -7.39 -15.00
C ALA A 19 15.41 -6.73 -15.75
N THR A 20 14.38 -7.49 -16.13
CA THR A 20 13.23 -6.92 -16.84
C THR A 20 12.47 -5.93 -15.96
N SER A 21 12.25 -6.26 -14.69
CA SER A 21 11.58 -5.36 -13.74
C SER A 21 12.39 -4.08 -13.51
N PHE A 22 13.71 -4.21 -13.41
CA PHE A 22 14.61 -3.08 -13.26
C PHE A 22 14.57 -2.16 -14.48
N VAL A 23 14.57 -2.71 -15.70
CA VAL A 23 14.45 -1.92 -16.93
C VAL A 23 13.12 -1.17 -16.98
N VAL A 24 12.01 -1.83 -16.64
CA VAL A 24 10.68 -1.21 -16.61
C VAL A 24 10.64 -0.07 -15.59
N TRP A 25 11.08 -0.30 -14.34
CA TRP A 25 11.14 0.74 -13.32
C TRP A 25 12.06 1.91 -13.66
N MET A 26 13.19 1.64 -14.30
CA MET A 26 14.07 2.70 -14.78
C MET A 26 13.41 3.52 -15.91
N GLY A 27 12.71 2.86 -16.83
CA GLY A 27 11.95 3.52 -17.90
C GLY A 27 10.81 4.39 -17.37
N LEU A 28 10.02 3.89 -16.41
CA LEU A 28 8.96 4.67 -15.77
C LEU A 28 9.53 5.87 -15.01
N LYS A 29 10.65 5.69 -14.30
CA LYS A 29 11.33 6.78 -13.59
C LYS A 29 11.78 7.89 -14.54
N MET A 30 12.19 7.56 -15.76
CA MET A 30 12.70 8.53 -16.73
C MET A 30 11.59 9.27 -17.50
N THR A 31 10.41 8.67 -17.63
CA THR A 31 9.30 9.21 -18.44
C THR A 31 8.37 10.11 -17.62
N MET A 32 7.73 9.55 -16.60
CA MET A 32 6.69 10.23 -15.81
C MET A 32 6.92 10.17 -14.30
N GLY A 33 7.83 9.31 -13.84
CA GLY A 33 7.98 9.01 -12.41
C GLY A 33 6.90 8.06 -11.90
N ILE A 34 7.22 7.28 -10.88
CA ILE A 34 6.27 6.33 -10.24
C ILE A 34 5.74 6.84 -8.90
N ARG A 35 6.38 7.87 -8.34
CA ARG A 35 6.04 8.45 -7.04
C ARG A 35 5.55 9.87 -7.27
N VAL A 36 4.44 10.21 -6.62
CA VAL A 36 3.87 11.57 -6.59
C VAL A 36 4.83 12.53 -5.90
N SER A 37 4.63 13.83 -6.07
CA SER A 37 5.43 14.83 -5.35
C SER A 37 5.23 14.71 -3.84
N LYS A 38 6.16 15.25 -3.04
CA LYS A 38 6.07 15.14 -1.57
C LYS A 38 4.83 15.86 -1.04
N GLU A 39 4.48 16.96 -1.67
CA GLU A 39 3.32 17.76 -1.36
C GLU A 39 2.04 16.93 -1.61
N GLU A 40 1.93 16.28 -2.77
CA GLU A 40 0.80 15.40 -3.11
C GLU A 40 0.75 14.13 -2.25
N GLU A 41 1.91 13.61 -1.82
CA GLU A 41 1.99 12.46 -0.91
C GLU A 41 1.42 12.79 0.49
N ILE A 42 1.58 14.05 0.95
CA ILE A 42 1.08 14.52 2.25
C ILE A 42 -0.42 14.83 2.18
N GLU A 43 -0.87 15.45 1.09
CA GLU A 43 -2.28 15.81 0.89
C GLU A 43 -3.16 14.58 0.64
N GLY A 44 -2.58 13.53 0.05
CA GLY A 44 -3.26 12.28 -0.27
C GLY A 44 -3.83 12.31 -1.69
N LEU A 45 -3.56 11.25 -2.45
CA LEU A 45 -3.95 11.17 -3.86
C LEU A 45 -5.47 11.21 -4.06
N ASP A 46 -6.22 10.61 -3.13
CA ASP A 46 -7.69 10.61 -3.18
C ASP A 46 -8.27 12.02 -3.02
N VAL A 47 -7.65 12.88 -2.21
CA VAL A 47 -8.08 14.28 -2.05
C VAL A 47 -7.83 15.07 -3.32
N LEU A 48 -6.72 14.81 -4.02
CA LEU A 48 -6.36 15.50 -5.26
C LEU A 48 -7.21 15.07 -6.47
N GLU A 49 -7.54 13.78 -6.58
CA GLU A 49 -8.27 13.25 -7.74
C GLU A 49 -9.79 13.23 -7.54
N ILE A 50 -10.26 12.93 -6.33
CA ILE A 50 -11.68 12.71 -6.02
C ILE A 50 -12.27 13.88 -5.21
N GLY A 51 -11.43 14.71 -4.59
CA GLY A 51 -11.86 15.85 -3.77
C GLY A 51 -12.40 15.47 -2.40
N VAL A 52 -12.28 14.18 -2.01
CA VAL A 52 -12.77 13.63 -0.74
C VAL A 52 -11.76 12.61 -0.24
N ALA A 53 -11.46 12.61 1.06
CA ALA A 53 -10.62 11.59 1.67
C ALA A 53 -11.28 10.21 1.56
N ALA A 54 -10.50 9.14 1.32
CA ALA A 54 -11.06 7.79 1.16
C ALA A 54 -11.80 7.26 2.40
N TYR A 55 -11.53 7.80 3.59
CA TYR A 55 -12.12 7.39 4.87
C TYR A 55 -12.28 8.58 5.84
N PRO A 56 -13.24 9.49 5.59
CA PRO A 56 -13.44 10.69 6.40
C PRO A 56 -13.73 10.40 7.88
N GLU A 57 -14.30 9.24 8.18
CA GLU A 57 -14.65 8.78 9.52
C GLU A 57 -13.45 8.40 10.41
N PHE A 58 -12.29 8.12 9.82
CA PHE A 58 -11.05 7.79 10.57
C PHE A 58 -10.05 8.96 10.60
N THR A 59 -10.21 9.96 9.73
CA THR A 59 -9.35 11.15 9.68
C THR A 59 -9.78 12.27 10.64
N THR A 60 -11.02 12.23 11.13
CA THR A 60 -11.64 13.28 11.96
C THR A 60 -11.34 13.17 13.47
N ALA A 61 -10.45 12.25 13.89
CA ALA A 61 -10.04 12.17 15.29
C ALA A 61 -9.06 13.30 15.73
N ALA A 62 -8.62 14.15 14.80
CA ALA A 62 -7.70 15.25 15.07
C ALA A 62 -8.34 16.65 14.95
N ASP A 63 -9.65 16.76 14.70
CA ASP A 63 -10.36 18.04 14.64
C ASP A 63 -10.99 18.40 16.01
N PRO A 64 -10.39 19.31 16.80
CA PRO A 64 -10.95 19.73 18.09
C PRO A 64 -12.15 20.68 17.96
N SER A 65 -12.65 21.00 16.76
CA SER A 65 -13.83 21.86 16.59
C SER A 65 -15.16 21.10 16.64
N ASN A 66 -15.13 19.77 16.62
CA ASN A 66 -16.33 18.94 16.71
C ASN A 66 -16.51 18.38 18.12
N ILE A 67 -16.99 19.24 19.02
CA ILE A 67 -17.48 18.86 20.36
C ILE A 67 -18.89 18.27 20.18
N ASP A 68 -18.97 17.10 19.56
CA ASP A 68 -20.15 16.22 19.62
C ASP A 68 -19.73 14.93 20.32
N THR A 69 -19.36 15.08 21.59
CA THR A 69 -19.21 13.99 22.54
C THR A 69 -20.59 13.52 23.03
N ASP A 70 -21.36 12.80 22.21
CA ASP A 70 -22.62 12.15 22.67
C ASP A 70 -22.86 10.74 22.06
N GLY A 71 -21.94 9.81 22.32
CA GLY A 71 -22.19 8.38 22.59
C GLY A 71 -22.54 7.38 21.45
N PRO A 72 -22.46 6.04 21.68
CA PRO A 72 -21.98 5.35 22.87
C PRO A 72 -20.55 4.83 22.71
N SER A 73 -19.81 4.92 23.82
CA SER A 73 -18.63 4.11 24.12
C SER A 73 -18.91 2.63 23.87
N GLY A 74 -18.32 2.08 22.82
CA GLY A 74 -18.50 0.68 22.42
C GLY A 74 -17.30 0.15 21.67
N GLY A 75 -16.18 -0.03 22.40
CA GLY A 75 -15.16 -1.02 22.08
C GLY A 75 -14.34 -0.82 20.81
N ALA A 76 -13.49 0.21 20.76
CA ALA A 76 -12.35 0.23 19.82
C ALA A 76 -11.07 -0.21 20.54
N SER A 77 -11.07 -1.44 21.05
CA SER A 77 -9.85 -2.16 21.42
C SER A 77 -9.61 -3.30 20.45
N GLU A 78 -9.61 -3.02 19.14
CA GLU A 78 -9.05 -3.95 18.16
C GLU A 78 -8.10 -3.17 17.25
N PRO A 79 -6.78 -3.45 17.31
CA PRO A 79 -5.85 -2.85 16.36
C PRO A 79 -6.12 -3.43 14.97
N ALA A 80 -6.16 -2.55 13.97
CA ALA A 80 -6.53 -2.83 12.58
C ALA A 80 -5.56 -3.75 11.78
N TYR A 81 -4.92 -4.72 12.45
CA TYR A 81 -4.09 -5.75 11.80
C TYR A 81 -4.59 -7.19 12.02
N GLU A 82 -5.65 -7.42 12.80
CA GLU A 82 -6.17 -8.77 13.12
C GLU A 82 -7.27 -9.27 12.15
N ALA A 83 -7.81 -8.42 11.25
CA ALA A 83 -9.03 -8.75 10.48
C ALA A 83 -8.83 -8.96 8.96
N ALA A 84 -7.64 -9.34 8.50
CA ALA A 84 -7.53 -10.03 7.21
C ALA A 84 -7.65 -11.54 7.49
N PRO A 85 -8.78 -12.22 7.19
CA PRO A 85 -8.88 -13.65 7.41
C PRO A 85 -7.80 -14.36 6.58
N ALA A 86 -6.94 -15.15 7.26
CA ALA A 86 -6.05 -16.09 6.60
C ALA A 86 -6.88 -16.97 5.64
N PRO A 87 -6.44 -17.24 4.40
CA PRO A 87 -7.22 -18.04 3.46
C PRO A 87 -7.38 -19.46 4.00
N SER A 88 -8.56 -19.79 4.51
CA SER A 88 -8.91 -21.16 4.84
C SER A 88 -9.36 -21.89 3.58
N GLY A 89 -8.42 -22.58 2.93
CA GLY A 89 -8.69 -23.78 2.15
C GLY A 89 -9.17 -23.60 0.71
N ALA A 90 -8.20 -23.56 -0.21
CA ALA A 90 -8.16 -24.38 -1.42
C ALA A 90 -6.69 -24.57 -1.84
#